data_AF-A0A8H7T3Q5-F1
#
_entry.id   AF-A0A8H7T3Q5-F1
#
_cell.length_a   1.000
_cell.length_b   1.000
_cell.length_c   1.000
_cell.angle_alpha   90.00
_cell.angle_beta   90.00
_cell.angle_gamma   90.00
#
_symmetry.space_group_name_H-M   'P 1'
#
loop_
_entity.id
_entity.type
_entity.pdbx_description
1 polymer ?
#
loop_
_entity_poly.entity_id
_entity_poly.type
_entity_poly.pdbx_seq_one_letter_code
_entity_poly.pdbx_strand_id
1 'polypeptide(L)'
;MQLLALITLSLTTSTLALPTIFSPTLTVRQEASAAQMAAASGKPSPSPPASTGTASSGNSTAAGGACSSQVMALAAGIQSNIDDQNNELTTVNALGMVLAQNPIDMTLYGATQTSLMGFVTKGIVIRENNQKLAPAGNAALDGLAKVANAQMEELSLTMSLAVPASGAVDPVAAGKTVETLKKDFAGGIDQNKMNLAAAMSGCTATAATPAKIVVVE
;
A
#
# COMPACT_ATOMS: atom_id res chain seq x y z
N MET A 1 -26.98 53.96 45.78
CA MET A 1 -27.98 52.90 45.56
C MET A 1 -27.96 52.58 44.07
N GLN A 2 -27.33 51.45 43.72
CA GLN A 2 -27.06 51.05 42.33
C GLN A 2 -28.27 50.26 41.80
N LEU A 3 -28.82 50.71 40.67
CA LEU A 3 -29.98 50.11 40.03
C LEU A 3 -29.53 48.92 39.17
N LEU A 4 -30.02 47.73 39.51
CA LEU A 4 -29.80 46.47 38.80
C LEU A 4 -30.50 46.51 37.43
N ALA A 5 -29.73 46.41 36.34
CA ALA A 5 -30.27 46.23 35.00
C ALA A 5 -30.49 44.73 34.73
N LEU A 6 -31.75 44.34 34.55
CA LEU A 6 -32.18 43.01 34.12
C LEU A 6 -31.84 42.85 32.63
N ILE A 7 -30.91 41.94 32.31
CA ILE A 7 -30.63 41.53 30.93
C ILE A 7 -31.49 40.30 30.63
N THR A 8 -32.50 40.48 29.78
CA THR A 8 -33.33 39.40 29.24
C THR A 8 -32.60 38.71 28.09
N LEU A 9 -32.12 37.48 28.34
CA LEU A 9 -31.51 36.62 27.33
C LEU A 9 -32.62 35.91 26.54
N SER A 10 -32.77 36.26 25.26
CA SER A 10 -33.69 35.56 24.35
C SER A 10 -32.96 34.39 23.69
N LEU A 11 -33.37 33.15 24.01
CA LEU A 11 -32.90 31.94 23.34
C LEU A 11 -33.69 31.73 22.04
N THR A 12 -33.03 31.94 20.89
CA THR A 12 -33.56 31.54 19.59
C THR A 12 -33.10 30.13 19.25
N THR A 13 -34.02 29.17 19.30
CA THR A 13 -33.81 27.80 18.83
C THR A 13 -33.81 27.78 17.29
N SER A 14 -32.62 27.70 16.70
CA SER A 14 -32.48 27.48 15.26
C SER A 14 -32.61 25.99 14.96
N THR A 15 -33.63 25.60 14.21
CA THR A 15 -33.79 24.26 13.66
C THR A 15 -32.88 24.10 12.43
N LEU A 16 -31.75 23.42 12.62
CA LEU A 16 -30.88 23.00 11.52
C LEU A 16 -31.56 21.85 10.76
N ALA A 17 -32.03 22.15 9.55
CA ALA A 17 -32.43 21.15 8.58
C ALA A 17 -31.18 20.40 8.10
N LEU A 18 -31.17 19.07 8.21
CA LEU A 18 -30.09 18.24 7.69
C LEU A 18 -30.16 18.23 6.15
N PRO A 19 -29.07 18.54 5.43
CA PRO A 19 -29.02 18.25 4.01
C PRO A 19 -28.97 16.74 3.80
N THR A 20 -29.86 16.23 2.95
CA THR A 20 -29.83 14.87 2.45
C THR A 20 -28.56 14.68 1.61
N ILE A 21 -27.60 13.94 2.17
CA ILE A 21 -26.36 13.59 1.48
C ILE A 21 -26.71 12.58 0.40
N PHE A 22 -26.63 13.03 -0.85
CA PHE A 22 -26.68 12.20 -2.05
C PHE A 22 -25.49 11.23 -2.00
N SER A 23 -25.75 9.93 -1.84
CA SER A 23 -24.70 8.91 -1.93
C SER A 23 -24.29 8.75 -3.39
N PRO A 24 -23.04 9.07 -3.80
CA PRO A 24 -22.57 8.59 -5.09
C PRO A 24 -22.42 7.07 -4.98
N THR A 25 -23.25 6.33 -5.72
CA THR A 25 -23.02 4.91 -5.96
C THR A 25 -21.71 4.78 -6.71
N LEU A 26 -20.65 4.39 -5.99
CA LEU A 26 -19.37 4.05 -6.56
C LEU A 26 -19.57 2.75 -7.36
N THR A 27 -19.76 2.86 -8.67
CA THR A 27 -19.66 1.69 -9.56
C THR A 27 -18.18 1.30 -9.63
N VAL A 28 -17.77 0.43 -8.71
CA VAL A 28 -16.53 -0.32 -8.82
C VAL A 28 -16.64 -1.20 -10.06
N ARG A 29 -15.96 -0.79 -11.13
CA ARG A 29 -15.71 -1.65 -12.27
C ARG A 29 -14.67 -2.68 -11.82
N GLN A 30 -15.18 -3.77 -11.26
CA GLN A 30 -14.41 -4.96 -10.93
C GLN A 30 -13.95 -5.58 -12.25
N GLU A 31 -12.70 -5.29 -12.64
CA GLU A 31 -12.02 -6.15 -13.61
C GLU A 31 -11.76 -7.48 -12.92
N ALA A 32 -12.63 -8.43 -13.22
CA ALA A 32 -12.42 -9.83 -12.93
C ALA A 32 -11.22 -10.30 -13.74
N SER A 33 -10.10 -10.53 -13.08
CA SER A 33 -9.14 -11.52 -13.56
C SER A 33 -9.27 -12.73 -12.66
N ALA A 34 -10.01 -13.71 -13.19
CA ALA A 34 -10.24 -15.00 -12.58
C ALA A 34 -8.96 -15.82 -12.58
N ALA A 35 -8.61 -16.35 -11.41
CA ALA A 35 -7.88 -17.61 -11.31
C ALA A 35 -8.52 -18.41 -10.16
N GLN A 36 -9.62 -19.07 -10.52
CA GLN A 36 -10.10 -20.26 -9.82
C GLN A 36 -9.00 -21.32 -9.80
N MET A 37 -8.82 -22.00 -8.67
CA MET A 37 -8.75 -23.48 -8.55
C MET A 37 -8.88 -23.80 -7.06
N ALA A 38 -10.05 -24.23 -6.58
CA ALA A 38 -10.54 -25.61 -6.58
C ALA A 38 -9.74 -26.52 -5.63
N ALA A 39 -10.40 -26.85 -4.52
CA ALA A 39 -10.01 -27.85 -3.55
C ALA A 39 -10.18 -29.28 -4.11
N ALA A 40 -9.28 -30.20 -3.73
CA ALA A 40 -9.62 -31.62 -3.54
C ALA A 40 -8.54 -32.36 -2.73
N SER A 41 -8.98 -32.93 -1.62
CA SER A 41 -8.28 -33.90 -0.77
C SER A 41 -8.19 -35.28 -1.43
N GLY A 42 -7.12 -36.06 -1.18
CA GLY A 42 -7.15 -37.51 -1.45
C GLY A 42 -5.82 -38.28 -1.49
N LYS A 43 -5.47 -38.90 -0.34
CA LYS A 43 -4.72 -40.17 -0.07
C LYS A 43 -3.28 -40.45 -0.61
N PRO A 44 -2.48 -41.31 0.10
CA PRO A 44 -1.03 -41.45 -0.07
C PRO A 44 -0.53 -42.71 -0.83
N SER A 45 0.77 -42.67 -1.20
CA SER A 45 1.72 -43.76 -1.57
C SER A 45 1.67 -44.34 -3.00
N PRO A 46 2.76 -44.93 -3.56
CA PRO A 46 4.05 -45.32 -2.93
C PRO A 46 5.35 -44.84 -3.63
N SER A 47 6.46 -44.88 -2.88
CA SER A 47 7.84 -44.64 -3.34
C SER A 47 8.35 -45.67 -4.36
N PRO A 48 9.33 -45.30 -5.21
CA PRO A 48 10.44 -46.19 -5.52
C PRO A 48 11.80 -45.42 -5.58
N PRO A 49 12.95 -46.10 -5.86
CA PRO A 49 14.02 -46.36 -4.91
C PRO A 49 15.20 -45.36 -4.97
N ALA A 50 16.01 -45.40 -3.92
CA ALA A 50 17.29 -44.73 -3.83
C ALA A 50 18.25 -45.14 -4.97
N SER A 51 18.76 -44.14 -5.70
CA SER A 51 19.92 -44.28 -6.57
C SER A 51 21.06 -43.43 -6.04
N THR A 52 22.05 -44.09 -5.45
CA THR A 52 23.40 -43.59 -5.19
C THR A 52 24.02 -43.11 -6.50
N GLY A 53 24.28 -41.80 -6.61
CA GLY A 53 24.90 -41.17 -7.76
C GLY A 53 25.91 -40.11 -7.33
N THR A 54 27.17 -40.52 -7.36
CA THR A 54 28.44 -39.79 -7.40
C THR A 54 28.36 -38.26 -7.54
N ALA A 55 28.99 -37.57 -6.58
CA ALA A 55 29.29 -36.14 -6.65
C ALA A 55 30.15 -35.84 -7.89
N SER A 56 29.57 -35.15 -8.87
CA SER A 56 30.30 -34.45 -9.91
C SER A 56 30.27 -32.97 -9.58
N SER A 57 31.44 -32.43 -9.24
CA SER A 57 31.67 -31.00 -9.04
C SER A 57 31.59 -30.30 -10.40
N GLY A 58 30.37 -30.05 -10.83
CA GLY A 58 30.06 -29.23 -12.01
C GLY A 58 29.77 -27.82 -11.53
N ASN A 59 30.70 -26.91 -11.77
CA ASN A 59 30.55 -25.46 -11.59
C ASN A 59 29.52 -24.92 -12.58
N SER A 60 28.26 -25.28 -12.35
CA SER A 60 27.10 -24.91 -13.14
C SER A 60 26.58 -23.63 -12.51
N THR A 61 26.66 -22.52 -13.22
CA THR A 61 25.81 -21.36 -12.96
C THR A 61 24.38 -21.86 -13.09
N ALA A 62 23.79 -22.28 -11.97
CA ALA A 62 22.43 -22.77 -11.93
C ALA A 62 21.52 -21.63 -12.39
N ALA A 63 21.05 -21.72 -13.63
CA ALA A 63 19.89 -20.95 -14.07
C ALA A 63 18.77 -21.33 -13.10
N GLY A 64 18.37 -20.36 -12.25
CA GLY A 64 17.40 -20.59 -11.19
C GLY A 64 16.13 -21.23 -11.74
N GLY A 65 15.70 -22.33 -11.13
CA GLY A 65 14.44 -22.99 -11.47
C GLY A 65 13.23 -22.07 -11.31
N ALA A 66 12.04 -22.55 -11.67
CA ALA A 66 10.79 -21.82 -11.47
C ALA A 66 10.63 -21.37 -10.01
N CYS A 67 10.23 -20.11 -9.79
CA CYS A 67 9.89 -19.62 -8.45
C CYS A 67 8.71 -20.41 -7.87
N SER A 68 8.74 -20.67 -6.57
CA SER A 68 7.60 -21.26 -5.88
C SER A 68 6.38 -20.33 -5.95
N SER A 69 5.17 -20.89 -5.86
CA SER A 69 3.94 -20.10 -5.83
C SER A 69 3.93 -19.06 -4.71
N GLN A 70 4.56 -19.37 -3.57
CA GLN A 70 4.72 -18.45 -2.44
C GLN A 70 5.66 -17.27 -2.78
N VAL A 71 6.79 -17.52 -3.44
CA VAL A 71 7.69 -16.45 -3.92
C VAL A 71 6.98 -15.57 -4.95
N MET A 72 6.19 -16.17 -5.85
CA MET A 72 5.40 -15.42 -6.83
C MET A 72 4.32 -14.55 -6.15
N ALA A 73 3.65 -15.06 -5.11
CA ALA A 73 2.68 -14.30 -4.34
C ALA A 73 3.35 -13.14 -3.57
N LEU A 74 4.52 -13.38 -2.98
CA LEU A 74 5.32 -12.33 -2.35
C LEU A 74 5.72 -11.25 -3.35
N ALA A 75 6.23 -11.64 -4.52
CA ALA A 75 6.64 -10.70 -5.56
C ALA A 75 5.46 -9.82 -6.03
N ALA A 76 4.28 -10.42 -6.24
CA ALA A 76 3.07 -9.67 -6.57
C ALA A 76 2.64 -8.70 -5.46
N GLY A 77 2.75 -9.12 -4.20
CA GLY A 77 2.48 -8.25 -3.05
C GLY A 77 3.47 -7.09 -2.91
N ILE A 78 4.76 -7.31 -3.20
CA ILE A 78 5.78 -6.26 -3.23
C ILE A 78 5.51 -5.28 -4.39
N GLN A 79 5.12 -5.78 -5.56
CA GLN A 79 4.75 -4.92 -6.68
C GLN A 79 3.54 -4.04 -6.35
N SER A 80 2.50 -4.62 -5.74
CA SER A 80 1.34 -3.87 -5.25
C SER A 80 1.74 -2.75 -4.27
N ASN A 81 2.74 -2.99 -3.42
CA ASN A 81 3.28 -1.96 -2.52
C ASN A 81 3.98 -0.82 -3.28
N ILE A 82 4.76 -1.14 -4.31
CA ILE A 82 5.41 -0.14 -5.17
C ILE A 82 4.35 0.74 -5.84
N ASP A 83 3.30 0.12 -6.38
CA ASP A 83 2.21 0.82 -7.04
C ASP A 83 1.46 1.73 -6.07
N ASP A 84 1.24 1.29 -4.83
CA ASP A 84 0.63 2.10 -3.77
C ASP A 84 1.50 3.29 -3.38
N GLN A 85 2.81 3.09 -3.19
CA GLN A 85 3.75 4.17 -2.87
C GLN A 85 3.89 5.19 -4.01
N ASN A 86 3.71 4.79 -5.27
CA ASN A 86 3.60 5.74 -6.38
C ASN A 86 2.36 6.63 -6.25
N ASN A 87 1.24 6.10 -5.75
CA ASN A 87 0.05 6.89 -5.45
C ASN A 87 0.27 7.80 -4.23
N GLU A 88 0.97 7.33 -3.18
CA GLU A 88 1.38 8.16 -2.03
C GLU A 88 2.23 9.34 -2.51
N LEU A 89 3.27 9.09 -3.32
CA LEU A 89 4.16 10.10 -3.85
C LEU A 89 3.42 11.11 -4.75
N THR A 90 2.52 10.63 -5.61
CA THR A 90 1.68 11.49 -6.44
C THR A 90 0.78 12.39 -5.58
N THR A 91 0.16 11.83 -4.55
CA THR A 91 -0.78 12.54 -3.68
C THR A 91 -0.07 13.56 -2.81
N VAL A 92 1.10 13.25 -2.24
CA VAL A 92 1.86 14.21 -1.42
C VAL A 92 2.44 15.35 -2.27
N ASN A 93 2.79 15.08 -3.53
CA ASN A 93 3.13 16.14 -4.49
C ASN A 93 1.94 17.07 -4.75
N ALA A 94 0.75 16.50 -4.96
CA ALA A 94 -0.48 17.29 -5.10
C ALA A 94 -0.76 18.14 -3.85
N LEU A 95 -0.59 17.57 -2.65
CA LEU A 95 -0.77 18.32 -1.40
C LEU A 95 0.20 19.50 -1.29
N GLY A 96 1.46 19.30 -1.70
CA GLY A 96 2.44 20.38 -1.81
C GLY A 96 2.03 21.49 -2.79
N MET A 97 1.41 21.13 -3.92
CA MET A 97 0.88 22.13 -4.87
C MET A 97 -0.30 22.91 -4.27
N VAL A 98 -1.18 22.25 -3.51
CA VAL A 98 -2.29 22.93 -2.82
C VAL A 98 -1.76 23.90 -1.75
N LEU A 99 -0.76 23.50 -0.97
CA LEU A 99 -0.11 24.35 0.04
C LEU A 99 0.55 25.60 -0.55
N ALA A 100 0.99 25.55 -1.80
CA ALA A 100 1.61 26.68 -2.48
C ALA A 100 0.60 27.72 -3.01
N GLN A 101 -0.70 27.45 -2.93
CA GLN A 101 -1.74 28.38 -3.37
C GLN A 101 -1.91 29.55 -2.39
N ASN A 102 -2.35 30.71 -2.91
CA ASN A 102 -2.67 31.88 -2.10
C ASN A 102 -3.97 32.55 -2.58
N PRO A 103 -5.08 32.47 -1.84
CA PRO A 103 -5.23 31.72 -0.58
C PRO A 103 -5.18 30.19 -0.82
N ILE A 104 -4.89 29.42 0.24
CA ILE A 104 -4.94 27.96 0.19
C ILE A 104 -6.40 27.51 0.04
N ASP A 105 -6.68 26.65 -0.93
CA ASP A 105 -7.96 25.95 -1.02
C ASP A 105 -8.05 24.86 0.08
N MET A 106 -8.64 25.22 1.22
CA MET A 106 -8.76 24.32 2.37
C MET A 106 -9.66 23.10 2.11
N THR A 107 -10.61 23.18 1.18
CA THR A 107 -11.44 22.04 0.79
C THR A 107 -10.61 21.03 0.01
N LEU A 108 -9.87 21.51 -0.99
CA LEU A 108 -8.97 20.66 -1.77
C LEU A 108 -7.82 20.11 -0.92
N TYR A 109 -7.30 20.90 0.02
CA TYR A 109 -6.27 20.47 0.97
C TYR A 109 -6.77 19.29 1.81
N GLY A 110 -7.94 19.44 2.44
CA GLY A 110 -8.53 18.38 3.27
C GLY A 110 -8.83 17.09 2.49
N ALA A 111 -9.35 17.23 1.26
CA ALA A 111 -9.60 16.07 0.39
C ALA A 111 -8.30 15.35 -0.01
N THR A 112 -7.26 16.11 -0.37
CA THR A 112 -5.96 15.55 -0.76
C THR A 112 -5.26 14.88 0.42
N GLN A 113 -5.30 15.49 1.61
CA GLN A 113 -4.75 14.89 2.83
C GLN A 113 -5.48 13.60 3.23
N THR A 114 -6.82 13.56 3.09
CA THR A 114 -7.60 12.34 3.34
C THR A 114 -7.22 11.22 2.36
N SER A 115 -7.04 11.56 1.08
CA SER A 115 -6.57 10.60 0.08
C SER A 115 -5.18 10.06 0.42
N LEU A 116 -4.25 10.94 0.85
CA LEU A 116 -2.91 10.53 1.25
C LEU A 116 -2.95 9.55 2.43
N MET A 117 -3.76 9.86 3.45
CA MET A 117 -3.96 8.96 4.61
C MET A 117 -4.51 7.58 4.19
N GLY A 118 -5.41 7.56 3.20
CA GLY A 118 -5.96 6.32 2.65
C GLY A 118 -4.89 5.42 2.03
N PHE A 119 -3.98 5.99 1.23
CA PHE A 119 -2.86 5.25 0.66
C PHE A 119 -1.88 4.78 1.74
N VAL A 120 -1.45 5.65 2.65
CA VAL A 120 -0.53 5.26 3.75
C VAL A 120 -1.08 4.11 4.59
N THR A 121 -2.39 4.14 4.92
CA THR A 121 -3.04 3.06 5.67
C THR A 121 -3.12 1.76 4.85
N LYS A 122 -3.38 1.85 3.54
CA LYS A 122 -3.38 0.69 2.65
C LYS A 122 -1.98 0.08 2.51
N GLY A 123 -0.94 0.91 2.39
CA GLY A 123 0.46 0.50 2.36
C GLY A 123 0.87 -0.33 3.59
N ILE A 124 0.40 0.06 4.79
CA ILE A 124 0.58 -0.71 6.04
C ILE A 124 0.07 -2.14 5.89
N VAL A 125 -1.18 -2.30 5.46
CA VAL A 125 -1.80 -3.62 5.29
C VAL A 125 -1.05 -4.46 4.25
N ILE A 126 -0.65 -3.86 3.12
CA ILE A 126 0.11 -4.57 2.08
C ILE A 126 1.43 -5.10 2.64
N ARG A 127 2.18 -4.26 3.35
CA ARG A 127 3.50 -4.60 3.88
C ARG A 127 3.43 -5.64 5.00
N GLU A 128 2.43 -5.57 5.86
CA GLU A 128 2.16 -6.63 6.84
C GLU A 128 1.86 -7.97 6.15
N ASN A 129 1.10 -7.95 5.05
CA ASN A 129 0.81 -9.16 4.30
C ASN A 129 2.05 -9.71 3.56
N ASN A 130 2.91 -8.83 3.02
CA ASN A 130 4.18 -9.24 2.42
C ASN A 130 5.08 -9.95 3.44
N GLN A 131 5.14 -9.46 4.68
CA GLN A 131 5.87 -10.14 5.76
C GLN A 131 5.32 -11.54 6.05
N LYS A 132 3.99 -11.72 6.04
CA LYS A 132 3.36 -13.04 6.25
C LYS A 132 3.61 -14.00 5.09
N LEU A 133 3.71 -13.49 3.86
CA LEU A 133 3.94 -14.29 2.65
C LEU A 133 5.41 -14.67 2.47
N ALA A 134 6.34 -13.93 3.08
CA ALA A 134 7.76 -14.15 2.90
C ALA A 134 8.21 -15.51 3.48
N PRO A 135 8.70 -16.45 2.64
CA PRO A 135 9.15 -17.74 3.15
C PRO A 135 10.41 -17.56 3.99
N ALA A 136 10.59 -18.42 5.00
CA ALA A 136 11.77 -18.38 5.86
C ALA A 136 13.05 -18.49 5.02
N GLY A 137 14.03 -17.62 5.29
CA GLY A 137 15.28 -17.54 4.55
C GLY A 137 15.20 -16.80 3.21
N ASN A 138 14.05 -16.23 2.85
CA ASN A 138 13.96 -15.36 1.68
C ASN A 138 14.81 -14.09 1.86
N ALA A 139 15.58 -13.72 0.84
CA ALA A 139 16.50 -12.58 0.90
C ALA A 139 15.81 -11.22 1.06
N ALA A 140 14.50 -11.12 0.80
CA ALA A 140 13.74 -9.89 0.97
C ALA A 140 13.37 -9.58 2.44
N LEU A 141 13.47 -10.54 3.37
CA LEU A 141 12.97 -10.39 4.75
C LEU A 141 13.50 -9.16 5.47
N ASP A 142 14.82 -8.93 5.44
CA ASP A 142 15.46 -7.78 6.10
C ASP A 142 14.98 -6.45 5.49
N GLY A 143 14.86 -6.42 4.17
CA GLY A 143 14.39 -5.24 3.45
C GLY A 143 12.91 -4.97 3.69
N LEU A 144 12.06 -6.00 3.78
CA LEU A 144 10.65 -5.86 4.17
C LEU A 144 10.54 -5.32 5.60
N ALA A 145 11.43 -5.74 6.52
CA ALA A 145 11.42 -5.27 7.90
C ALA A 145 11.79 -3.78 8.00
N LYS A 146 12.76 -3.32 7.21
CA LYS A 146 13.11 -1.89 7.12
C LYS A 146 11.91 -1.04 6.68
N VAL A 147 11.25 -1.43 5.60
CA VAL A 147 10.07 -0.68 5.10
C VAL A 147 8.95 -0.72 6.14
N ALA A 148 8.74 -1.85 6.84
CA ALA A 148 7.74 -1.94 7.90
C ALA A 148 7.98 -0.97 9.07
N ASN A 149 9.24 -0.75 9.45
CA ASN A 149 9.59 0.18 10.54
C ASN A 149 9.42 1.65 10.14
N ALA A 150 9.66 2.01 8.88
CA ALA A 150 9.50 3.38 8.37
C ALA A 150 8.03 3.86 8.41
N GLN A 151 7.08 2.94 8.35
CA GLN A 151 5.66 3.29 8.21
C GLN A 151 5.06 4.05 9.39
N MET A 152 5.57 3.83 10.60
CA MET A 152 5.08 4.57 11.77
C MET A 152 5.43 6.05 11.66
N GLU A 153 6.60 6.36 11.09
CA GLU A 153 7.03 7.73 10.82
C GLU A 153 6.18 8.34 9.68
N GLU A 154 6.01 7.63 8.56
CA GLU A 154 5.16 8.06 7.44
C GLU A 154 3.71 8.34 7.89
N LEU A 155 3.14 7.45 8.72
CA LEU A 155 1.79 7.63 9.27
C LEU A 155 1.73 8.84 10.20
N SER A 156 2.68 8.98 11.12
CA SER A 156 2.74 10.11 12.06
C SER A 156 2.84 11.45 11.32
N LEU A 157 3.73 11.54 10.32
CA LEU A 157 3.88 12.72 9.48
C LEU A 157 2.59 13.01 8.70
N THR A 158 1.94 11.99 8.14
CA THR A 158 0.68 12.15 7.39
C THR A 158 -0.47 12.60 8.30
N MET A 159 -0.51 12.13 9.55
CA MET A 159 -1.46 12.60 10.56
C MET A 159 -1.21 14.06 10.95
N SER A 160 0.06 14.48 11.01
CA SER A 160 0.41 15.87 11.34
C SER A 160 -0.07 16.90 10.30
N LEU A 161 -0.40 16.44 9.08
CA LEU A 161 -0.95 17.27 8.00
C LEU A 161 -2.47 17.47 8.07
N ALA A 162 -3.17 16.81 9.00
CA ALA A 162 -4.63 16.94 9.11
C ALA A 162 -5.05 18.40 9.34
N VAL A 163 -6.20 18.79 8.79
CA VAL A 163 -6.76 20.13 9.01
C VAL A 163 -7.08 20.29 10.51
N PRO A 164 -6.46 21.26 11.20
CA PRO A 164 -6.73 21.46 12.62
C PRO A 164 -8.13 22.02 12.86
N ALA A 165 -8.62 21.93 14.10
CA ALA A 165 -9.94 22.46 14.48
C ALA A 165 -10.10 23.98 14.25
N SER A 166 -8.98 24.72 14.17
CA SER A 166 -8.96 26.14 13.80
C SER A 166 -9.32 26.39 12.33
N GLY A 167 -9.30 25.36 11.48
CA GLY A 167 -9.55 25.47 10.04
C GLY A 167 -8.40 26.06 9.22
N ALA A 168 -7.26 26.36 9.85
CA ALA A 168 -6.11 26.99 9.20
C ALA A 168 -4.84 26.14 9.37
N VAL A 169 -4.15 25.87 8.26
CA VAL A 169 -2.88 25.14 8.22
C VAL A 169 -1.72 26.13 8.12
N ASP A 170 -0.65 25.92 8.87
CA ASP A 170 0.62 26.64 8.68
C ASP A 170 1.34 26.06 7.44
N PRO A 171 1.44 26.82 6.33
CA PRO A 171 2.03 26.32 5.10
C PRO A 171 3.53 26.04 5.22
N VAL A 172 4.25 26.74 6.11
CA VAL A 172 5.69 26.54 6.28
C VAL A 172 5.96 25.24 7.01
N ALA A 173 5.23 24.97 8.10
CA ALA A 173 5.35 23.71 8.83
C ALA A 173 4.87 22.53 7.98
N ALA A 174 3.69 22.65 7.36
CA ALA A 174 3.14 21.60 6.51
C ALA A 174 4.03 21.32 5.29
N GLY A 175 4.62 22.36 4.69
CA GLY A 175 5.56 22.22 3.58
C GLY A 175 6.80 21.39 3.94
N LYS A 176 7.35 21.56 5.15
CA LYS A 176 8.48 20.73 5.63
C LYS A 176 8.08 19.26 5.75
N THR A 177 6.92 18.98 6.33
CA THR A 177 6.39 17.61 6.45
C THR A 177 6.18 16.97 5.08
N VAL A 178 5.61 17.71 4.13
CA VAL A 178 5.44 17.27 2.73
C VAL A 178 6.78 16.91 2.08
N GLU A 179 7.82 17.72 2.29
CA GLU A 179 9.16 17.44 1.74
C GLU A 179 9.86 16.25 2.39
N THR A 180 9.58 15.95 3.65
CA THR A 180 10.04 14.72 4.31
C THR A 180 9.32 13.50 3.73
N LEU A 181 7.99 13.52 3.69
CA LEU A 181 7.18 12.42 3.14
C LEU A 181 7.54 12.08 1.69
N LYS A 182 7.82 13.08 0.84
CA LYS A 182 8.30 12.84 -0.53
C LYS A 182 9.59 12.00 -0.57
N LYS A 183 10.52 12.28 0.34
CA LYS A 183 11.80 11.55 0.43
C LYS A 183 11.57 10.14 0.98
N ASP A 184 10.74 10.01 2.01
CA ASP A 184 10.42 8.73 2.63
C ASP A 184 9.73 7.80 1.64
N PHE A 185 8.69 8.28 0.94
CA PHE A 185 8.02 7.47 -0.08
C PHE A 185 8.94 7.10 -1.25
N ALA A 186 9.78 8.02 -1.73
CA ALA A 186 10.75 7.71 -2.78
C ALA A 186 11.77 6.65 -2.32
N GLY A 187 12.31 6.77 -1.11
CA GLY A 187 13.21 5.79 -0.52
C GLY A 187 12.53 4.43 -0.29
N GLY A 188 11.27 4.45 0.16
CA GLY A 188 10.43 3.28 0.32
C GLY A 188 10.21 2.52 -1.00
N ILE A 189 9.97 3.25 -2.09
CA ILE A 189 9.82 2.68 -3.44
C ILE A 189 11.11 1.97 -3.85
N ASP A 190 12.25 2.64 -3.69
CA ASP A 190 13.53 2.07 -4.09
C ASP A 190 13.89 0.84 -3.25
N GLN A 191 13.64 0.88 -1.95
CA GLN A 191 13.79 -0.30 -1.09
C GLN A 191 12.86 -1.45 -1.51
N ASN A 192 11.61 -1.16 -1.93
CA ASN A 192 10.71 -2.21 -2.41
C ASN A 192 11.13 -2.80 -3.76
N LYS A 193 11.71 -2.01 -4.66
CA LYS A 193 12.32 -2.54 -5.90
C LYS A 193 13.46 -3.50 -5.58
N MET A 194 14.29 -3.16 -4.59
CA MET A 194 15.35 -4.05 -4.10
C MET A 194 14.76 -5.32 -3.47
N ASN A 195 13.70 -5.19 -2.67
CA ASN A 195 13.00 -6.33 -2.07
C ASN A 195 12.39 -7.25 -3.14
N LEU A 196 11.84 -6.70 -4.22
CA LEU A 196 11.29 -7.47 -5.32
C LEU A 196 12.38 -8.30 -6.01
N ALA A 197 13.51 -7.68 -6.33
CA ALA A 197 14.65 -8.38 -6.91
C ALA A 197 15.19 -9.46 -5.95
N ALA A 198 15.29 -9.16 -4.65
CA ALA A 198 15.74 -10.11 -3.64
C ALA A 198 14.76 -11.28 -3.47
N ALA A 199 13.45 -11.02 -3.49
CA ALA A 199 12.41 -12.03 -3.35
C ALA A 199 12.49 -13.10 -4.44
N MET A 200 12.83 -12.67 -5.65
CA MET A 200 12.95 -13.53 -6.84
C MET A 200 14.37 -14.08 -7.06
N SER A 201 15.33 -13.73 -6.20
CA SER A 201 16.72 -14.15 -6.37
C SER A 201 16.85 -15.68 -6.33
N GLY A 202 17.55 -16.25 -7.33
CA GLY A 202 17.76 -17.69 -7.44
C GLY A 202 16.62 -18.47 -8.09
N CYS A 203 15.57 -17.79 -8.58
CA CYS A 203 14.51 -18.42 -9.35
C CYS A 203 14.04 -17.53 -10.52
N THR A 204 13.27 -18.08 -11.44
CA THR A 204 12.66 -17.36 -12.56
C THR A 204 11.15 -17.47 -12.52
N ALA A 205 10.44 -16.39 -12.88
CA ALA A 205 8.99 -16.46 -13.07
C ALA A 205 8.73 -17.39 -14.27
N THR A 206 8.05 -18.51 -14.04
CA THR A 206 7.68 -19.40 -15.13
C THR A 206 6.72 -18.65 -16.05
N ALA A 207 7.06 -18.52 -17.33
CA ALA A 207 6.09 -18.09 -18.32
C ALA A 207 4.91 -19.07 -18.28
N ALA A 208 3.69 -18.56 -18.13
CA ALA A 208 2.51 -19.40 -18.24
C ALA A 208 2.52 -20.05 -19.63
N THR A 209 2.74 -21.36 -19.70
CA THR A 209 2.66 -22.10 -20.96
C THR A 209 1.26 -21.88 -21.52
N PRO A 210 1.08 -21.27 -22.70
CA PRO A 210 -0.24 -21.08 -23.26
C PRO A 210 -0.87 -22.46 -23.46
N ALA A 211 -2.05 -22.66 -22.87
CA ALA A 211 -2.79 -23.90 -23.01
C ALA A 211 -3.02 -24.14 -24.51
N LYS A 212 -2.46 -25.23 -25.04
CA LYS A 212 -2.68 -25.66 -26.41
C LYS A 212 -4.14 -26.12 -26.50
N ILE A 213 -5.02 -25.24 -26.97
CA ILE A 213 -6.40 -25.60 -27.28
C ILE A 213 -6.33 -26.60 -28.43
N VAL A 214 -6.60 -27.87 -28.12
CA VAL A 214 -6.84 -28.89 -29.14
C VAL A 214 -8.29 -28.70 -29.58
N VAL A 215 -8.47 -28.07 -30.74
CA VAL A 215 -9.75 -28.12 -31.45
C VAL A 215 -9.88 -29.55 -31.97
N VAL A 216 -10.83 -30.30 -31.41
CA VAL A 216 -11.24 -31.59 -31.96
C VAL A 216 -12.27 -31.26 -33.05
N GLU A 217 -11.88 -31.49 -34.31
CA GLU A 217 -12.78 -31.48 -35.47
C GLU A 217 -13.68 -32.72 -35.50
#